data_AF-A0A7W5D764-F1
#
_entry.id   AF-A0A7W5D764-F1
#
_cell.length_a   1.000
_cell.length_b   1.000
_cell.length_c   1.000
_cell.angle_alpha   90.00
_cell.angle_beta   90.00
_cell.angle_gamma   90.00
#
_symmetry.space_group_name_H-M   'P 1'
#
loop_
_entity.id
_entity.type
_entity.pdbx_description
1 polymer ?
#
loop_
_entity_poly.entity_id
_entity_poly.type
_entity_poly.pdbx_seq_one_letter_code
_entity_poly.pdbx_strand_id
1 'polypeptide(L)'
;MQLGMIGLGRMGANMTNRLMRGGHECVVHDNATSAIERLAAQGATGAVSLQDFVAKLARPRAIWLMVPAAVVDAALSDLMPLLDEGDIVIDGGNSYYRDDIRRAATLRASGLHYVDVGTSGGIAGFERGYCLMIGGEDDTVRHLSPIFATLAPGAGDFAPTPGRRPGSGTADQGWLHCGPHGAGHFVKMVHNGIEYGLMAAYAEGLNILHNAGIGKVSHDVDAETSPLREPELYQYDMNIPEITELWRRGSVIGSWLLDLTAAALVEDPGLEGFQGRVSDSGEGRWTVQAAIDEGVPVPVLSAAVFARFSSRGQADFSNRVLSALRHQFGGHAEKPHPPETKG
;
A
#
# COMPACT_ATOMS: atom_id res chain seq x y z
N MET A 1 9.91 10.62 24.12
CA MET A 1 11.01 9.63 24.02
C MET A 1 11.83 9.92 22.77
N GLN A 2 13.05 9.39 22.68
CA GLN A 2 13.91 9.57 21.52
C GLN A 2 13.74 8.41 20.52
N LEU A 3 13.75 8.69 19.22
CA LEU A 3 13.71 7.71 18.14
C LEU A 3 14.75 8.05 17.07
N GLY A 4 15.47 7.05 16.58
CA GLY A 4 16.27 7.16 15.37
C GLY A 4 15.43 6.84 14.13
N MET A 5 15.52 7.64 13.07
CA MET A 5 14.90 7.35 11.76
C MET A 5 15.98 7.22 10.68
N ILE A 6 16.04 6.07 10.02
CA ILE A 6 16.90 5.81 8.85
C ILE A 6 16.00 5.69 7.61
N GLY A 7 16.29 6.49 6.58
CA GLY A 7 15.49 6.56 5.36
C GLY A 7 14.50 7.72 5.41
N LEU A 8 14.89 8.83 4.80
CA LEU A 8 14.22 10.14 4.84
C LEU A 8 13.55 10.48 3.50
N GLY A 9 13.07 9.44 2.82
CA GLY A 9 12.09 9.56 1.76
C GLY A 9 10.78 10.18 2.28
N ARG A 10 9.78 10.31 1.40
CA ARG A 10 8.53 11.01 1.72
C ARG A 10 7.84 10.50 2.99
N MET A 11 7.80 9.17 3.19
CA MET A 11 7.20 8.57 4.38
C MET A 11 8.03 8.81 5.65
N GLY A 12 9.32 8.46 5.65
CA GLY A 12 10.18 8.63 6.83
C GLY A 12 10.29 10.08 7.29
N ALA A 13 10.36 11.04 6.36
CA ALA A 13 10.36 12.46 6.69
C ALA A 13 9.04 12.91 7.35
N ASN A 14 7.89 12.49 6.80
CA ASN A 14 6.58 12.84 7.38
C ASN A 14 6.39 12.21 8.77
N MET A 15 6.80 10.94 8.96
CA MET A 15 6.73 10.27 10.25
C MET A 15 7.63 10.96 11.28
N THR A 16 8.85 11.35 10.90
CA THR A 16 9.76 12.12 11.76
C THR A 16 9.11 13.43 12.20
N ASN A 17 8.55 14.20 11.26
CA ASN A 17 7.90 15.46 11.57
C ASN A 17 6.68 15.28 12.47
N ARG A 18 5.89 14.23 12.27
CA ARG A 18 4.75 13.91 13.14
C ARG A 18 5.21 13.56 14.55
N LEU A 19 6.28 12.78 14.68
CA LEU A 19 6.89 12.43 15.97
C LEU A 19 7.41 13.67 16.70
N MET A 20 8.12 14.56 16.02
CA MET A 20 8.59 15.81 16.61
C MET A 20 7.44 16.71 17.05
N ARG A 21 6.36 16.81 16.25
CA ARG A 21 5.12 17.52 16.65
C ARG A 21 4.47 16.91 17.89
N GLY A 22 4.59 15.59 18.07
CA GLY A 22 4.14 14.87 19.27
C GLY A 22 5.11 14.94 20.46
N GLY A 23 6.16 15.76 20.40
CA GLY A 23 7.12 15.95 21.49
C GLY A 23 8.17 14.85 21.61
N HIS A 24 8.39 14.05 20.56
CA HIS A 24 9.48 13.10 20.51
C HIS A 24 10.75 13.74 19.95
N GLU A 25 11.90 13.33 20.47
CA GLU A 25 13.19 13.73 19.92
C GLU A 25 13.57 12.77 18.80
N CYS A 26 13.91 13.30 17.62
CA CYS A 26 14.28 12.47 16.48
C CYS A 26 15.73 12.68 16.09
N VAL A 27 16.49 11.59 16.01
CA VAL A 27 17.80 11.55 15.33
C VAL A 27 17.58 10.98 13.94
N VAL A 28 18.12 11.58 12.90
CA VAL A 28 17.80 11.21 11.50
C VAL A 28 19.05 10.93 10.68
N HIS A 29 18.97 9.93 9.81
CA HIS A 29 20.04 9.57 8.88
C HIS A 29 19.49 9.13 7.52
N ASP A 30 20.20 9.50 6.45
CA ASP A 30 19.96 9.07 5.07
C ASP A 30 21.27 9.13 4.27
N ASN A 31 21.35 8.38 3.17
CA ASN A 31 22.47 8.48 2.23
C ASN A 31 22.51 9.85 1.53
N ALA A 32 21.36 10.51 1.36
CA ALA A 32 21.25 11.85 0.81
C ALA A 32 21.40 12.90 1.92
N THR A 33 22.57 13.56 1.98
CA THR A 33 22.86 14.63 2.96
C THR A 33 21.80 15.74 2.95
N SER A 34 21.28 16.10 1.76
CA SER A 34 20.22 17.10 1.65
C SER A 34 18.91 16.69 2.34
N ALA A 35 18.61 15.40 2.46
CA ALA A 35 17.46 14.92 3.20
C ALA A 35 17.64 15.09 4.71
N ILE A 36 18.85 14.85 5.22
CA ILE A 36 19.23 15.09 6.62
C ILE A 36 19.12 16.58 6.95
N GLU A 37 19.74 17.44 6.14
CA GLU A 37 19.76 18.90 6.35
C GLU A 37 18.34 19.49 6.40
N ARG A 38 17.43 19.01 5.54
CA ARG A 38 16.03 19.46 5.53
C ARG A 38 15.31 19.19 6.85
N LEU A 39 15.46 17.99 7.42
CA LEU A 39 14.83 17.65 8.70
C LEU A 39 15.55 18.27 9.90
N ALA A 40 16.87 18.45 9.81
CA ALA A 40 17.63 19.16 10.82
C ALA A 40 17.16 20.63 10.94
N ALA A 41 16.90 21.29 9.81
CA ALA A 41 16.30 22.62 9.78
C ALA A 41 14.88 22.68 10.39
N GLN A 42 14.22 21.54 10.56
CA GLN A 42 12.87 21.39 11.13
C GLN A 42 12.90 20.93 12.60
N GLY A 43 14.10 20.81 13.20
CA GLY A 43 14.29 20.49 14.62
C GLY A 43 14.79 19.07 14.91
N ALA A 44 15.00 18.23 13.89
CA ALA A 44 15.61 16.93 14.09
C ALA A 44 17.12 17.03 14.36
N THR A 45 17.69 16.04 15.04
CA THR A 45 19.15 15.91 15.16
C THR A 45 19.68 15.13 13.96
N GLY A 46 20.33 15.81 13.00
CA GLY A 46 20.92 15.15 11.83
C GLY A 46 22.19 14.36 12.17
N ALA A 47 22.37 13.20 11.54
CA ALA A 47 23.58 12.39 11.64
C ALA A 47 24.16 12.04 10.26
N VAL A 48 25.47 12.24 10.09
CA VAL A 48 26.13 12.14 8.77
C VAL A 48 26.70 10.75 8.46
N SER A 49 26.73 9.86 9.46
CA SER A 49 27.10 8.45 9.31
C SER A 49 26.30 7.59 10.30
N LEU A 50 26.28 6.27 10.10
CA LEU A 50 25.64 5.34 11.03
C LEU A 50 26.29 5.37 12.43
N GLN A 51 27.61 5.55 12.52
CA GLN A 51 28.31 5.67 13.79
C GLN A 51 27.91 6.94 14.53
N ASP A 52 27.83 8.08 13.83
CA ASP A 52 27.35 9.35 14.38
C ASP A 52 25.88 9.24 14.81
N PHE A 53 25.06 8.57 14.01
CA PHE A 53 23.65 8.33 14.30
C PHE A 53 23.44 7.53 15.58
N VAL A 54 24.13 6.40 15.72
CA VAL A 54 24.05 5.53 16.91
C VAL A 54 24.62 6.23 18.16
N ALA A 55 25.67 7.04 18.02
CA ALA A 55 26.26 7.78 19.12
C ALA A 55 25.34 8.88 19.69
N LYS A 56 24.45 9.43 18.86
CA LYS A 56 23.47 10.47 19.25
C LYS A 56 22.20 9.90 19.88
N LEU A 57 22.00 8.59 19.84
CA LEU A 57 20.85 7.92 20.41
C LEU A 57 21.10 7.46 21.86
N ALA A 58 20.15 7.77 22.74
CA ALA A 58 20.05 7.29 24.10
C ALA A 58 19.67 5.81 24.13
N ARG A 59 20.25 5.09 25.10
CA ARG A 59 19.99 3.67 25.33
C ARG A 59 18.76 3.45 26.23
N PRO A 60 18.00 2.34 26.07
CA PRO A 60 18.03 1.45 24.92
C PRO A 60 17.54 2.18 23.67
N ARG A 61 18.24 2.00 22.55
CA ARG A 61 17.96 2.74 21.32
C ARG A 61 16.73 2.16 20.64
N ALA A 62 15.91 3.03 20.07
CA ALA A 62 14.84 2.62 19.15
C ALA A 62 15.13 3.21 17.77
N ILE A 63 15.34 2.34 16.77
CA ILE A 63 15.75 2.74 15.43
C ILE A 63 14.71 2.25 14.43
N TRP A 64 14.10 3.18 13.72
CA TRP A 64 13.10 2.93 12.70
C TRP A 64 13.71 2.99 11.30
N LEU A 65 13.54 1.93 10.53
CA LEU A 65 13.95 1.82 9.14
C LEU A 65 12.75 2.12 8.23
N MET A 66 12.85 3.18 7.43
CA MET A 66 11.92 3.54 6.35
C MET A 66 12.65 3.54 5.00
N VAL A 67 13.23 2.38 4.67
CA VAL A 67 13.99 2.14 3.44
C VAL A 67 13.26 1.15 2.53
N PRO A 68 13.60 1.05 1.24
CA PRO A 68 13.04 0.03 0.37
C PRO A 68 13.30 -1.38 0.91
N ALA A 69 12.34 -2.30 0.77
CA ALA A 69 12.42 -3.66 1.32
C ALA A 69 13.70 -4.41 0.90
N ALA A 70 14.18 -4.19 -0.33
CA ALA A 70 15.40 -4.80 -0.86
C ALA A 70 16.70 -4.34 -0.17
N VAL A 71 16.68 -3.26 0.60
CA VAL A 71 17.86 -2.65 1.25
C VAL A 71 17.90 -2.95 2.74
N VAL A 72 16.81 -3.46 3.33
CA VAL A 72 16.70 -3.67 4.78
C VAL A 72 17.81 -4.59 5.32
N ASP A 73 18.08 -5.73 4.68
CA ASP A 73 19.11 -6.66 5.17
C ASP A 73 20.52 -6.04 5.12
N ALA A 74 20.83 -5.20 4.12
CA ALA A 74 22.09 -4.46 4.06
C ALA A 74 22.17 -3.42 5.18
N ALA A 75 21.10 -2.65 5.40
CA ALA A 75 21.03 -1.68 6.49
C ALA A 75 21.19 -2.34 7.88
N LEU A 76 20.57 -3.52 8.08
CA LEU A 76 20.74 -4.31 9.30
C LEU A 76 22.19 -4.77 9.47
N SER A 77 22.82 -5.28 8.41
CA SER A 77 24.23 -5.72 8.43
C SER A 77 25.19 -4.60 8.85
N ASP A 78 24.95 -3.37 8.39
CA ASP A 78 25.80 -2.23 8.73
C ASP A 78 25.50 -1.67 10.12
N LEU A 79 24.25 -1.77 10.58
CA LEU A 79 23.79 -1.21 11.84
C LEU A 79 24.10 -2.12 13.05
N MET A 80 23.85 -3.43 12.93
CA MET A 80 23.98 -4.38 14.03
C MET A 80 25.33 -4.33 14.77
N PRO A 81 26.50 -4.19 14.09
CA PRO A 81 27.80 -4.11 14.78
C PRO A 81 27.97 -2.86 15.66
N LEU A 82 27.10 -1.87 15.54
CA LEU A 82 27.14 -0.62 16.28
C LEU A 82 26.20 -0.60 17.49
N LEU A 83 25.28 -1.56 17.58
CA LEU A 83 24.23 -1.59 18.61
C LEU A 83 24.67 -2.33 19.87
N ASP A 84 24.03 -2.01 20.98
CA ASP A 84 24.22 -2.67 22.27
C ASP A 84 23.05 -3.62 22.57
N GLU A 85 23.28 -4.60 23.45
CA GLU A 85 22.23 -5.50 23.93
C GLU A 85 21.02 -4.71 24.48
N GLY A 86 19.82 -5.12 24.08
CA GLY A 86 18.55 -4.45 24.43
C GLY A 86 18.13 -3.32 23.48
N ASP A 87 18.96 -2.94 22.50
CA ASP A 87 18.54 -2.00 21.45
C ASP A 87 17.46 -2.63 20.54
N ILE A 88 16.60 -1.77 19.98
CA ILE A 88 15.40 -2.13 19.23
C ILE A 88 15.52 -1.60 17.80
N VAL A 89 15.34 -2.49 16.82
CA VAL A 89 15.20 -2.12 15.41
C VAL A 89 13.76 -2.37 14.95
N ILE A 90 13.18 -1.35 14.33
CA ILE A 90 11.82 -1.33 13.79
C ILE A 90 11.92 -1.28 12.27
N ASP A 91 11.38 -2.26 11.56
CA ASP A 91 11.18 -2.18 10.11
C ASP A 91 9.76 -1.70 9.84
N GLY A 92 9.60 -0.46 9.37
CA GLY A 92 8.29 0.09 9.02
C GLY A 92 8.00 0.11 7.52
N GLY A 93 8.84 -0.57 6.73
CA GLY A 93 8.71 -0.65 5.29
C GLY A 93 7.55 -1.54 4.82
N ASN A 94 7.68 -2.01 3.59
CA ASN A 94 6.79 -3.03 3.02
C ASN A 94 7.56 -4.34 2.86
N SER A 95 8.11 -4.84 3.97
CA SER A 95 8.85 -6.10 3.98
C SER A 95 7.91 -7.30 3.90
N TYR A 96 8.43 -8.43 3.42
CA TYR A 96 7.69 -9.69 3.43
C TYR A 96 7.80 -10.33 4.81
N TYR A 97 6.68 -10.74 5.41
CA TYR A 97 6.64 -11.24 6.79
C TYR A 97 7.61 -12.39 7.11
N ARG A 98 7.96 -13.22 6.11
CA ARG A 98 8.93 -14.31 6.28
C ARG A 98 10.35 -13.78 6.50
N ASP A 99 10.69 -12.65 5.90
CA ASP A 99 11.97 -11.97 6.15
C ASP A 99 12.01 -11.40 7.56
N ASP A 100 10.90 -10.90 8.09
CA ASP A 100 10.81 -10.38 9.46
C ASP A 100 11.05 -11.47 10.50
N ILE A 101 10.46 -12.66 10.30
CA ILE A 101 10.69 -13.82 11.17
C ILE A 101 12.18 -14.21 11.18
N ARG A 102 12.81 -14.23 10.00
CA ARG A 102 14.25 -14.51 9.87
C ARG A 102 15.09 -13.42 10.53
N ARG A 103 14.80 -12.14 10.28
CA ARG A 103 15.53 -10.99 10.84
C ARG A 103 15.42 -10.95 12.36
N ALA A 104 14.23 -11.18 12.91
CA ALA A 104 14.02 -11.28 14.34
C ALA A 104 14.91 -12.36 14.98
N ALA A 105 15.00 -13.54 14.37
CA ALA A 105 15.88 -14.61 14.86
C ALA A 105 17.37 -14.18 14.82
N THR A 106 17.80 -13.53 13.74
CA THR A 106 19.17 -13.02 13.59
C THR A 106 19.50 -11.95 14.63
N LEU A 107 18.63 -10.95 14.82
CA LEU A 107 18.85 -9.87 15.79
C LEU A 107 18.84 -10.38 17.24
N ARG A 108 17.91 -11.29 17.55
CA ARG A 108 17.83 -11.93 18.87
C ARG A 108 19.10 -12.69 19.23
N ALA A 109 19.76 -13.34 18.26
CA ALA A 109 21.04 -14.01 18.49
C ALA A 109 22.18 -13.04 18.90
N SER A 110 22.02 -11.74 18.63
CA SER A 110 22.92 -10.66 19.05
C SER A 110 22.39 -9.87 20.26
N GLY A 111 21.33 -10.34 20.94
CA GLY A 111 20.73 -9.63 22.08
C GLY A 111 19.92 -8.38 21.69
N LEU A 112 19.52 -8.25 20.43
CA LEU A 112 18.76 -7.12 19.91
C LEU A 112 17.28 -7.50 19.73
N HIS A 113 16.39 -6.51 19.83
CA HIS A 113 14.96 -6.70 19.57
C HIS A 113 14.60 -6.24 18.15
N TYR A 114 13.62 -6.92 17.56
CA TYR A 114 13.10 -6.60 16.23
C TYR A 114 11.58 -6.43 16.26
N VAL A 115 11.09 -5.40 15.58
CA VAL A 115 9.65 -5.10 15.44
C VAL A 115 9.33 -4.83 13.99
N ASP A 116 8.37 -5.55 13.43
CA ASP A 116 7.83 -5.30 12.09
C ASP A 116 6.57 -4.42 12.19
N VAL A 117 6.50 -3.34 11.41
CA VAL A 117 5.39 -2.38 11.47
C VAL A 117 4.85 -2.07 10.08
N GLY A 118 3.79 -2.78 9.73
CA GLY A 118 3.00 -2.45 8.56
C GLY A 118 2.33 -1.08 8.72
N THR A 119 2.76 -0.10 7.93
CA THR A 119 2.26 1.28 7.98
C THR A 119 1.34 1.59 6.80
N SER A 120 0.11 2.04 7.04
CA SER A 120 -0.87 2.44 6.00
C SER A 120 -1.37 3.88 6.20
N GLY A 121 -1.84 4.53 5.13
CA GLY A 121 -2.32 5.92 5.11
C GLY A 121 -1.55 6.86 4.17
N GLY A 122 -0.38 6.42 3.68
CA GLY A 122 0.41 7.17 2.68
C GLY A 122 0.74 8.60 3.11
N ILE A 123 0.78 9.51 2.14
CA ILE A 123 1.14 10.93 2.39
C ILE A 123 0.14 11.64 3.33
N ALA A 124 -1.13 11.25 3.29
CA ALA A 124 -2.19 11.85 4.09
C ALA A 124 -2.03 11.53 5.59
N GLY A 125 -1.29 10.46 5.92
CA GLY A 125 -1.04 10.06 7.29
C GLY A 125 -0.20 11.06 8.09
N PHE A 126 0.48 12.02 7.44
CA PHE A 126 1.16 13.11 8.16
C PHE A 126 0.18 13.91 9.02
N GLU A 127 -0.94 14.31 8.41
CA GLU A 127 -1.99 15.08 9.08
C GLU A 127 -2.96 14.14 9.82
N ARG A 128 -3.41 13.07 9.16
CA ARG A 128 -4.49 12.18 9.66
C ARG A 128 -4.01 11.08 10.61
N GLY A 129 -2.71 10.84 10.70
CA GLY A 129 -2.13 9.66 11.36
C GLY A 129 -2.11 8.41 10.48
N TYR A 130 -1.29 7.44 10.89
CA TYR A 130 -1.01 6.21 10.15
C TYR A 130 -1.68 5.01 10.82
N CYS A 131 -2.32 4.14 10.03
CA CYS A 131 -2.73 2.84 10.56
C CYS A 131 -1.49 1.96 10.74
N LEU A 132 -1.22 1.51 11.96
CA LEU A 132 -0.02 0.74 12.32
C LEU A 132 -0.37 -0.69 12.74
N MET A 133 0.15 -1.67 12.00
CA MET A 133 0.00 -3.10 12.25
C MET A 133 1.34 -3.65 12.70
N ILE A 134 1.44 -4.07 13.97
CA ILE A 134 2.74 -4.25 14.64
C ILE A 134 2.94 -5.73 15.00
N GLY A 135 4.07 -6.30 14.63
CA GLY A 135 4.54 -7.62 15.05
C GLY A 135 5.81 -7.50 15.91
N GLY A 136 5.90 -8.30 16.97
CA GLY A 136 7.06 -8.26 17.86
C GLY A 136 6.77 -8.80 19.26
N GLU A 137 7.78 -8.72 20.13
CA GLU A 137 7.69 -9.11 21.54
C GLU A 137 6.81 -8.14 22.35
N ASP A 138 5.96 -8.67 23.23
CA ASP A 138 4.97 -7.89 24.00
C ASP A 138 5.60 -6.70 24.75
N ASP A 139 6.70 -6.91 25.46
CA ASP A 139 7.33 -5.87 26.29
C ASP A 139 8.02 -4.80 25.43
N THR A 140 8.63 -5.19 24.31
CA THR A 140 9.24 -4.27 23.34
C THR A 140 8.18 -3.41 22.65
N VAL A 141 7.07 -4.01 22.23
CA VAL A 141 5.95 -3.28 21.64
C VAL A 141 5.31 -2.34 22.67
N ARG A 142 5.17 -2.77 23.94
CA ARG A 142 4.67 -1.92 25.03
C ARG A 142 5.60 -0.74 25.27
N HIS A 143 6.91 -0.95 25.28
CA HIS A 143 7.91 0.12 25.40
C HIS A 143 7.75 1.16 24.29
N LEU A 144 7.54 0.73 23.04
CA LEU A 144 7.38 1.61 21.87
C LEU A 144 5.98 2.24 21.73
N SER A 145 5.02 1.88 22.59
CA SER A 145 3.64 2.38 22.49
C SER A 145 3.50 3.91 22.39
N PRO A 146 4.34 4.77 23.02
CA PRO A 146 4.26 6.21 22.82
C PRO A 146 4.58 6.65 21.38
N ILE A 147 5.50 5.97 20.69
CA ILE A 147 5.78 6.22 19.26
C ILE A 147 4.55 5.90 18.42
N PHE A 148 3.97 4.72 18.65
CA PHE A 148 2.80 4.27 17.89
C PHE A 148 1.59 5.15 18.13
N ALA A 149 1.33 5.55 19.37
CA ALA A 149 0.23 6.44 19.72
C ALA A 149 0.34 7.81 19.02
N THR A 150 1.55 8.39 18.95
CA THR A 150 1.78 9.67 18.25
C THR A 150 1.63 9.54 16.74
N LEU A 151 2.14 8.45 16.15
CA LEU A 151 2.03 8.23 14.71
C LEU A 151 0.61 7.87 14.27
N ALA A 152 -0.16 7.19 15.12
CA ALA A 152 -1.50 6.77 14.79
C ALA A 152 -2.50 7.95 14.73
N PRO A 153 -3.71 7.73 14.16
CA PRO A 153 -4.77 8.73 14.11
C PRO A 153 -5.33 9.12 15.50
N GLY A 154 -5.19 8.24 16.49
CA GLY A 154 -5.99 8.31 17.71
C GLY A 154 -7.44 7.93 17.45
N ALA A 155 -8.34 8.24 18.38
CA ALA A 155 -9.78 7.99 18.20
C ALA A 155 -10.37 8.72 16.97
N GLY A 156 -9.76 9.85 16.57
CA GLY A 156 -10.22 10.68 15.47
C GLY A 156 -11.68 11.13 15.62
N ASP A 157 -12.35 11.33 14.48
CA ASP A 157 -13.79 11.65 14.41
C ASP A 157 -14.64 10.38 14.13
N PHE A 158 -14.06 9.20 14.32
CA PHE A 158 -14.76 7.94 14.05
C PHE A 158 -15.73 7.62 15.18
N ALA A 159 -16.99 7.35 14.82
CA ALA A 159 -17.96 6.84 15.78
C ALA A 159 -17.47 5.50 16.34
N PRO A 160 -17.49 5.30 17.68
CA PRO A 160 -17.13 4.02 18.27
C PRO A 160 -17.97 2.89 17.67
N THR A 161 -17.33 1.76 17.36
CA THR A 161 -18.05 0.59 16.85
C THR A 161 -19.06 0.10 17.90
N PRO A 162 -20.36 -0.02 17.57
CA PRO A 162 -21.36 -0.52 18.52
C PRO A 162 -20.97 -1.89 19.09
N GLY A 163 -21.04 -2.03 20.42
CA GLY A 163 -20.67 -3.26 21.14
C GLY A 163 -19.20 -3.38 21.52
N ARG A 164 -18.32 -2.52 21.00
CA ARG A 164 -16.92 -2.47 21.44
C ARG A 164 -16.79 -1.74 22.77
N ARG A 165 -16.05 -2.31 23.72
CA ARG A 165 -15.75 -1.65 24.99
C ARG A 165 -14.64 -0.61 24.78
N PRO A 166 -14.85 0.68 25.12
CA PRO A 166 -13.79 1.68 25.03
C PRO A 166 -12.57 1.28 25.84
N GLY A 167 -11.37 1.47 25.28
CA GLY A 167 -10.11 1.17 25.96
C GLY A 167 -9.80 -0.32 26.15
N SER A 168 -10.51 -1.23 25.47
CA SER A 168 -10.22 -2.68 25.52
C SER A 168 -8.93 -3.10 24.80
N GLY A 169 -8.18 -2.15 24.26
CA GLY A 169 -7.00 -2.32 23.42
C GLY A 169 -6.73 -1.04 22.66
N THR A 170 -5.80 -1.09 21.70
CA THR A 170 -5.31 0.11 21.01
C THR A 170 -5.90 0.29 19.62
N ALA A 171 -6.63 -0.70 19.11
CA ALA A 171 -7.15 -0.66 17.74
C ALA A 171 -8.17 0.45 17.47
N ASP A 172 -8.80 1.03 18.50
CA ASP A 172 -9.65 2.22 18.35
C ASP A 172 -8.83 3.52 18.28
N GLN A 173 -7.52 3.45 18.51
CA GLN A 173 -6.55 4.53 18.30
C GLN A 173 -5.84 4.42 16.94
N GLY A 174 -6.16 3.39 16.13
CA GLY A 174 -5.57 3.15 14.82
C GLY A 174 -4.18 2.49 14.83
N TRP A 175 -3.79 1.85 15.93
CA TRP A 175 -2.62 0.97 15.96
C TRP A 175 -2.90 -0.32 16.74
N LEU A 176 -2.28 -1.43 16.35
CA LEU A 176 -2.52 -2.73 16.97
C LEU A 176 -1.25 -3.58 16.99
N HIS A 177 -0.97 -4.18 18.16
CA HIS A 177 -0.07 -5.31 18.26
C HIS A 177 -0.78 -6.56 17.74
N CYS A 178 -0.46 -6.94 16.51
CA CYS A 178 -1.12 -8.01 15.77
C CYS A 178 -0.65 -9.41 16.20
N GLY A 179 0.52 -9.52 16.83
CA GLY A 179 1.08 -10.78 17.29
C GLY A 179 2.61 -10.79 17.33
N PRO A 180 3.24 -11.97 17.31
CA PRO A 180 4.70 -12.10 17.32
C PRO A 180 5.31 -11.59 16.01
N HIS A 181 6.64 -11.73 15.88
CA HIS A 181 7.38 -11.30 14.68
C HIS A 181 6.76 -11.79 13.37
N GLY A 182 6.65 -10.88 12.41
CA GLY A 182 6.00 -11.06 11.11
C GLY A 182 4.49 -10.79 11.11
N ALA A 183 3.82 -10.77 12.25
CA ALA A 183 2.38 -10.59 12.29
C ALA A 183 1.93 -9.20 11.78
N GLY A 184 2.71 -8.15 12.04
CA GLY A 184 2.40 -6.80 11.60
C GLY A 184 2.45 -6.67 10.08
N HIS A 185 3.57 -7.07 9.48
CA HIS A 185 3.71 -7.08 8.02
C HIS A 185 2.79 -8.09 7.33
N PHE A 186 2.44 -9.23 7.96
CA PHE A 186 1.44 -10.15 7.42
C PHE A 186 0.05 -9.48 7.32
N VAL A 187 -0.41 -8.82 8.40
CA VAL A 187 -1.71 -8.11 8.37
C VAL A 187 -1.70 -6.98 7.34
N LYS A 188 -0.59 -6.22 7.24
CA LYS A 188 -0.43 -5.18 6.22
C LYS A 188 -0.39 -5.72 4.79
N MET A 189 0.22 -6.88 4.58
CA MET A 189 0.21 -7.57 3.29
C MET A 189 -1.23 -7.85 2.86
N VAL A 190 -2.03 -8.46 3.73
CA VAL A 190 -3.44 -8.77 3.46
C VAL A 190 -4.27 -7.49 3.27
N HIS A 191 -4.01 -6.43 4.05
CA HIS A 191 -4.62 -5.10 3.85
C HIS A 191 -4.41 -4.62 2.41
N ASN A 192 -3.18 -4.70 1.87
CA ASN A 192 -2.90 -4.30 0.50
C ASN A 192 -3.56 -5.22 -0.54
N GLY A 193 -3.67 -6.52 -0.24
CA GLY A 193 -4.45 -7.44 -1.07
C GLY A 193 -5.92 -7.05 -1.17
N ILE A 194 -6.54 -6.68 -0.04
CA ILE A 194 -7.92 -6.16 0.01
C ILE A 194 -8.02 -4.84 -0.76
N GLU A 195 -7.07 -3.92 -0.57
CA GLU A 195 -7.00 -2.66 -1.32
C GLU A 195 -7.05 -2.89 -2.83
N TYR A 196 -6.32 -3.88 -3.35
CA TYR A 196 -6.32 -4.21 -4.77
C TYR A 196 -7.71 -4.64 -5.25
N GLY A 197 -8.41 -5.48 -4.47
CA GLY A 197 -9.78 -5.91 -4.77
C GLY A 197 -10.77 -4.75 -4.78
N LEU A 198 -10.68 -3.85 -3.79
CA LEU A 198 -11.56 -2.67 -3.71
C LEU A 198 -11.36 -1.72 -4.90
N MET A 199 -10.10 -1.45 -5.27
CA MET A 199 -9.79 -0.62 -6.44
C MET A 199 -10.31 -1.27 -7.73
N ALA A 200 -10.14 -2.59 -7.88
CA ALA A 200 -10.62 -3.32 -9.05
C ALA A 200 -12.15 -3.25 -9.18
N ALA A 201 -12.88 -3.40 -8.07
CA ALA A 201 -14.34 -3.29 -8.07
C ALA A 201 -14.82 -1.91 -8.55
N TYR A 202 -14.19 -0.82 -8.09
CA TYR A 202 -14.49 0.52 -8.61
C TYR A 202 -14.13 0.65 -10.09
N ALA A 203 -12.94 0.22 -10.49
CA ALA A 203 -12.48 0.34 -11.87
C ALA A 203 -13.42 -0.40 -12.85
N GLU A 204 -13.82 -1.62 -12.53
CA GLU A 204 -14.75 -2.41 -13.36
C GLU A 204 -16.14 -1.76 -13.42
N GLY A 205 -16.68 -1.33 -12.28
CA GLY A 205 -17.99 -0.66 -12.22
C GLY A 205 -18.03 0.66 -12.99
N LEU A 206 -16.99 1.49 -12.85
CA LEU A 206 -16.87 2.74 -13.59
C LEU A 206 -16.64 2.51 -15.08
N ASN A 207 -15.90 1.46 -15.46
CA ASN A 207 -15.72 1.11 -16.86
C ASN A 207 -17.04 0.66 -17.52
N ILE A 208 -17.92 -0.02 -16.79
CA ILE A 208 -19.28 -0.33 -17.26
C ILE A 208 -20.07 0.97 -17.52
N LEU A 209 -20.02 1.93 -16.58
CA LEU A 209 -20.69 3.22 -16.75
C LEU A 209 -20.11 4.03 -17.92
N HIS A 210 -18.80 3.99 -18.11
CA HIS A 210 -18.11 4.64 -19.23
C HIS A 210 -18.58 4.09 -20.58
N ASN A 211 -18.81 2.78 -20.67
CA ASN A 211 -19.27 2.12 -21.89
C ASN A 211 -20.80 2.07 -22.02
N ALA A 212 -21.57 2.73 -21.14
CA ALA A 212 -23.03 2.70 -21.15
C ALA A 212 -23.68 3.40 -22.37
N GLY A 213 -22.88 4.10 -23.18
CA GLY A 213 -23.28 4.74 -24.44
C GLY A 213 -22.98 3.93 -25.69
N ILE A 214 -22.59 2.65 -25.56
CA ILE A 214 -22.12 1.80 -26.68
C ILE A 214 -23.11 1.70 -27.85
N GLY A 215 -24.41 1.88 -27.61
CA GLY A 215 -25.45 1.85 -28.66
C GLY A 215 -25.49 3.09 -29.55
N LYS A 216 -24.77 4.17 -29.22
CA LYS A 216 -24.63 5.38 -30.06
C LYS A 216 -23.60 5.22 -31.18
N VAL A 217 -22.74 4.22 -31.07
CA VAL A 217 -21.64 3.96 -32.01
C VAL A 217 -22.10 2.93 -33.02
N SER A 218 -21.77 3.15 -34.30
CA SER A 218 -21.98 2.14 -35.34
C SER A 218 -20.93 1.05 -35.18
N HIS A 219 -21.37 -0.20 -35.08
CA HIS A 219 -20.48 -1.36 -34.98
C HIS A 219 -20.55 -2.18 -36.27
N ASP A 220 -19.40 -2.69 -36.72
CA ASP A 220 -19.37 -3.65 -37.80
C ASP A 220 -20.07 -4.93 -37.35
N VAL A 221 -21.06 -5.36 -38.13
CA VAL A 221 -21.75 -6.64 -37.93
C VAL A 221 -21.01 -7.70 -38.72
N ASP A 222 -20.24 -8.54 -38.03
CA ASP A 222 -19.52 -9.65 -38.65
C ASP A 222 -19.58 -10.93 -37.81
N ALA A 223 -19.07 -12.02 -38.38
CA ALA A 223 -19.05 -13.33 -37.74
C ALA A 223 -18.03 -13.43 -36.58
N GLU A 224 -17.16 -12.42 -36.42
CA GLU A 224 -16.05 -12.42 -35.48
C GLU A 224 -16.37 -11.67 -34.18
N THR A 225 -17.41 -10.84 -34.17
CA THR A 225 -17.81 -10.02 -33.01
C THR A 225 -19.30 -10.17 -32.72
N SER A 226 -19.64 -10.43 -31.45
CA SER A 226 -21.04 -10.55 -31.04
C SER A 226 -21.76 -9.20 -31.17
N PRO A 227 -22.91 -9.13 -31.87
CA PRO A 227 -23.64 -7.88 -32.04
C PRO A 227 -24.32 -7.46 -30.73
N LEU A 228 -24.46 -6.15 -30.53
CA LEU A 228 -25.30 -5.59 -29.48
C LEU A 228 -26.78 -5.79 -29.85
N ARG A 229 -27.49 -6.61 -29.07
CA ARG A 229 -28.86 -7.03 -29.39
C ARG A 229 -29.88 -5.90 -29.35
N GLU A 230 -29.77 -5.00 -28.37
CA GLU A 230 -30.74 -3.94 -28.07
C GLU A 230 -29.98 -2.61 -27.83
N PRO A 231 -29.40 -2.01 -28.89
CA PRO A 231 -28.59 -0.80 -28.77
C PRO A 231 -29.34 0.39 -28.17
N GLU A 232 -30.64 0.48 -28.39
CA GLU A 232 -31.52 1.51 -27.82
C GLU A 232 -31.54 1.54 -26.29
N LEU A 233 -31.16 0.45 -25.62
CA LEU A 233 -31.04 0.37 -24.16
C LEU A 233 -29.72 0.93 -23.63
N TYR A 234 -28.75 1.26 -24.50
CA TYR A 234 -27.40 1.69 -24.12
C TYR A 234 -27.03 3.01 -24.79
N GLN A 235 -27.84 4.04 -24.51
CA GLN A 235 -27.75 5.38 -25.11
C GLN A 235 -27.29 6.43 -24.08
N TYR A 236 -26.55 6.03 -23.05
CA TYR A 236 -26.23 6.90 -21.92
C TYR A 236 -24.87 7.55 -22.05
N ASP A 237 -24.80 8.89 -21.98
CA ASP A 237 -23.56 9.61 -21.75
C ASP A 237 -23.46 9.87 -20.24
N MET A 238 -22.81 8.96 -19.53
CA MET A 238 -22.73 9.03 -18.07
C MET A 238 -21.75 10.11 -17.63
N ASN A 239 -22.20 11.01 -16.74
CA ASN A 239 -21.30 11.95 -16.07
C ASN A 239 -20.62 11.26 -14.88
N ILE A 240 -19.54 10.53 -15.15
CA ILE A 240 -18.82 9.71 -14.16
C ILE A 240 -18.29 10.56 -12.99
N PRO A 241 -17.68 11.76 -13.20
CA PRO A 241 -17.29 12.62 -12.09
C PRO A 241 -18.45 12.91 -11.12
N GLU A 242 -19.62 13.34 -11.62
CA GLU A 242 -20.79 13.62 -10.79
C GLU A 242 -21.35 12.36 -10.11
N ILE A 243 -21.33 11.21 -10.79
CA ILE A 243 -21.78 9.93 -10.19
C ILE A 243 -20.88 9.54 -9.02
N THR A 244 -19.56 9.64 -9.17
CA THR A 244 -18.64 9.34 -8.07
C THR A 244 -18.80 10.32 -6.92
N GLU A 245 -19.02 11.60 -7.18
CA GLU A 245 -19.31 12.62 -6.16
C GLU A 245 -20.64 12.35 -5.43
N LEU A 246 -21.68 11.95 -6.17
CA LEU A 246 -22.98 11.56 -5.61
C LEU A 246 -22.82 10.39 -4.63
N TRP A 247 -22.07 9.35 -5.00
CA TRP A 247 -21.91 8.15 -4.18
C TRP A 247 -21.18 8.39 -2.85
N ARG A 248 -20.48 9.51 -2.70
CA ARG A 248 -19.81 9.85 -1.43
C ARG A 248 -20.80 10.17 -0.30
N ARG A 249 -22.08 10.41 -0.62
CA ARG A 249 -23.10 10.85 0.36
C ARG A 249 -24.24 9.84 0.45
N GLY A 250 -24.27 9.11 1.55
CA GLY A 250 -25.39 8.21 1.89
C GLY A 250 -25.46 6.91 1.08
N SER A 251 -24.51 6.66 0.17
CA SER A 251 -24.43 5.37 -0.50
C SER A 251 -23.73 4.32 0.37
N VAL A 252 -24.00 3.04 0.08
CA VAL A 252 -23.36 1.90 0.77
C VAL A 252 -21.87 1.79 0.43
N ILE A 253 -21.45 2.31 -0.72
CA ILE A 253 -20.08 2.21 -1.22
C ILE A 253 -19.25 3.47 -0.88
N GLY A 254 -19.71 4.34 0.03
CA GLY A 254 -18.90 5.45 0.49
C GLY A 254 -17.58 4.96 1.12
N SER A 255 -16.44 5.38 0.60
CA SER A 255 -15.12 5.01 1.13
C SER A 255 -14.03 6.00 0.75
N TRP A 256 -12.87 5.90 1.41
CA TRP A 256 -11.72 6.74 1.09
C TRP A 256 -11.20 6.54 -0.35
N LEU A 257 -11.27 5.31 -0.88
CA LEU A 257 -10.89 5.06 -2.28
C LEU A 257 -11.85 5.76 -3.24
N LEU A 258 -13.15 5.82 -2.93
CA LEU A 258 -14.11 6.58 -3.72
C LEU A 258 -13.82 8.09 -3.67
N ASP A 259 -13.47 8.63 -2.50
CA ASP A 259 -13.06 10.04 -2.38
C ASP A 259 -11.87 10.36 -3.29
N LEU A 260 -10.87 9.47 -3.35
CA LEU A 260 -9.71 9.62 -4.21
C LEU A 260 -10.08 9.51 -5.70
N THR A 261 -10.96 8.57 -6.04
CA THR A 261 -11.45 8.41 -7.42
C THR A 261 -12.23 9.64 -7.88
N ALA A 262 -13.11 10.19 -7.05
CA ALA A 262 -13.84 11.41 -7.36
C ALA A 262 -12.90 12.60 -7.55
N ALA A 263 -11.89 12.77 -6.67
CA ALA A 263 -10.89 13.82 -6.81
C ALA A 263 -10.12 13.72 -8.14
N ALA A 264 -9.66 12.52 -8.50
CA ALA A 264 -8.96 12.29 -9.77
C ALA A 264 -9.84 12.60 -11.00
N LEU A 265 -11.11 12.20 -10.97
CA LEU A 265 -12.06 12.41 -12.07
C LEU A 265 -12.54 13.86 -12.21
N VAL A 266 -12.49 14.65 -11.13
CA VAL A 266 -12.74 16.09 -11.20
C VAL A 266 -11.57 16.81 -11.87
N GLU A 267 -10.33 16.37 -11.61
CA GLU A 267 -9.13 16.93 -12.24
C GLU A 267 -9.02 16.51 -13.72
N ASP A 268 -9.30 15.25 -14.02
CA ASP A 268 -9.21 14.66 -15.35
C ASP A 268 -10.37 13.66 -15.59
N PRO A 269 -11.52 14.14 -16.11
CA PRO A 269 -12.69 13.28 -16.36
C PRO A 269 -12.45 12.11 -17.31
N GLY A 270 -11.47 12.23 -18.21
CA GLY A 270 -11.10 11.20 -19.19
C GLY A 270 -9.96 10.30 -18.74
N LEU A 271 -9.27 10.66 -17.65
CA LEU A 271 -8.04 10.03 -17.18
C LEU A 271 -6.94 9.98 -18.26
N GLU A 272 -6.92 10.97 -19.15
CA GLU A 272 -6.00 11.06 -20.30
C GLU A 272 -4.52 11.14 -19.88
N GLY A 273 -4.24 11.62 -18.65
CA GLY A 273 -2.91 11.63 -18.07
C GLY A 273 -2.36 10.23 -17.71
N PHE A 274 -3.17 9.18 -17.76
CA PHE A 274 -2.81 7.82 -17.35
C PHE A 274 -2.78 6.85 -18.53
N GLN A 275 -1.66 6.13 -18.70
CA GLN A 275 -1.50 5.15 -19.79
C GLN A 275 -2.25 3.81 -19.56
N GLY A 276 -2.94 3.64 -18.44
CA GLY A 276 -3.61 2.37 -18.11
C GLY A 276 -2.67 1.21 -17.74
N ARG A 277 -1.35 1.40 -17.71
CA ARG A 277 -0.36 0.40 -17.27
C ARG A 277 -0.23 0.40 -15.74
N VAL A 278 -0.80 -0.60 -15.06
CA VAL A 278 -0.85 -0.62 -13.58
C VAL A 278 0.28 -1.47 -12.98
N SER A 279 1.06 -0.87 -12.08
CA SER A 279 2.12 -1.55 -11.33
C SER A 279 1.57 -2.31 -10.11
N ASP A 280 2.39 -3.24 -9.60
CA ASP A 280 2.17 -3.94 -8.33
C ASP A 280 3.50 -4.02 -7.56
N SER A 281 3.46 -3.88 -6.23
CA SER A 281 4.65 -3.71 -5.37
C SER A 281 5.07 -4.96 -4.59
N GLY A 282 4.31 -6.07 -4.73
CA GLY A 282 4.61 -7.35 -4.09
C GLY A 282 3.52 -7.85 -3.15
N GLU A 283 2.93 -7.00 -2.31
CA GLU A 283 2.02 -7.41 -1.24
C GLU A 283 0.73 -8.08 -1.77
N GLY A 284 0.22 -7.64 -2.92
CA GLY A 284 -0.89 -8.32 -3.59
C GLY A 284 -0.53 -9.74 -4.03
N ARG A 285 0.71 -9.95 -4.51
CA ARG A 285 1.20 -11.29 -4.88
C ARG A 285 1.35 -12.18 -3.65
N TRP A 286 1.96 -11.66 -2.59
CA TRP A 286 2.18 -12.41 -1.36
C TRP A 286 0.86 -12.76 -0.67
N THR A 287 -0.17 -11.90 -0.77
CA THR A 287 -1.53 -12.22 -0.29
C THR A 287 -2.11 -13.43 -1.04
N VAL A 288 -2.01 -13.45 -2.37
CA VAL A 288 -2.48 -14.60 -3.18
C VAL A 288 -1.67 -15.85 -2.87
N GLN A 289 -0.35 -15.72 -2.69
CA GLN A 289 0.50 -16.85 -2.30
C GLN A 289 0.11 -17.42 -0.92
N ALA A 290 -0.11 -16.56 0.08
CA ALA A 290 -0.56 -17.00 1.40
C ALA A 290 -1.91 -17.73 1.31
N ALA A 291 -2.86 -17.20 0.54
CA ALA A 291 -4.14 -17.85 0.32
C ALA A 291 -4.01 -19.25 -0.34
N ILE A 292 -3.06 -19.41 -1.28
CA ILE A 292 -2.75 -20.72 -1.87
C ILE A 292 -2.18 -21.67 -0.82
N ASP A 293 -1.18 -21.23 -0.06
CA ASP A 293 -0.53 -22.04 0.99
C ASP A 293 -1.54 -22.45 2.09
N GLU A 294 -2.52 -21.60 2.39
CA GLU A 294 -3.57 -21.83 3.40
C GLU A 294 -4.80 -22.59 2.85
N GLY A 295 -4.95 -22.73 1.53
CA GLY A 295 -6.14 -23.32 0.91
C GLY A 295 -7.39 -22.43 0.98
N VAL A 296 -7.22 -21.10 1.00
CA VAL A 296 -8.31 -20.11 1.09
C VAL A 296 -8.72 -19.61 -0.30
N PRO A 297 -10.02 -19.66 -0.68
CA PRO A 297 -10.47 -19.18 -1.98
C PRO A 297 -10.49 -17.64 -2.04
N VAL A 298 -9.74 -17.07 -3.00
CA VAL A 298 -9.62 -15.61 -3.19
C VAL A 298 -9.85 -15.14 -4.63
N PRO A 299 -10.96 -15.53 -5.31
CA PRO A 299 -11.17 -15.26 -6.73
C PRO A 299 -11.14 -13.78 -7.09
N VAL A 300 -11.66 -12.90 -6.23
CA VAL A 300 -11.65 -11.44 -6.46
C VAL A 300 -10.25 -10.87 -6.32
N LEU A 301 -9.51 -11.25 -5.28
CA LEU A 301 -8.17 -10.70 -5.03
C LEU A 301 -7.17 -11.18 -6.08
N SER A 302 -7.27 -12.45 -6.51
CA SER A 302 -6.42 -12.99 -7.58
C SER A 302 -6.74 -12.33 -8.93
N ALA A 303 -8.02 -12.14 -9.27
CA ALA A 303 -8.42 -11.41 -10.47
C ALA A 303 -7.90 -9.97 -10.47
N ALA A 304 -7.99 -9.26 -9.34
CA ALA A 304 -7.47 -7.89 -9.21
C ALA A 304 -5.94 -7.83 -9.45
N VAL A 305 -5.18 -8.83 -9.00
CA VAL A 305 -3.74 -8.94 -9.30
C VAL A 305 -3.51 -9.23 -10.79
N PHE A 306 -4.24 -10.19 -11.37
CA PHE A 306 -4.09 -10.57 -12.77
C PHE A 306 -4.53 -9.48 -13.76
N ALA A 307 -5.49 -8.64 -13.40
CA ALA A 307 -5.87 -7.46 -14.17
C ALA A 307 -4.67 -6.51 -14.35
N ARG A 308 -3.88 -6.29 -13.29
CA ARG A 308 -2.63 -5.51 -13.36
C ARG A 308 -1.59 -6.18 -14.26
N PHE A 309 -1.50 -7.51 -14.24
CA PHE A 309 -0.57 -8.24 -15.11
C PHE A 309 -0.96 -8.08 -16.58
N SER A 310 -2.26 -8.23 -16.87
CA SER A 310 -2.84 -8.06 -18.20
C SER A 310 -2.66 -6.63 -18.72
N SER A 311 -2.85 -5.60 -17.87
CA SER A 311 -2.61 -4.20 -18.22
C SER A 311 -1.15 -3.90 -18.63
N ARG A 312 -0.23 -4.82 -18.34
CA ARG A 312 1.19 -4.71 -18.68
C ARG A 312 1.57 -5.54 -19.92
N GLY A 313 0.57 -6.03 -20.66
CA GLY A 313 0.74 -6.86 -21.84
C GLY A 313 1.07 -8.33 -21.55
N GLN A 314 1.03 -8.77 -20.28
CA GLN A 314 1.43 -10.15 -19.93
C GLN A 314 0.42 -11.21 -20.39
N ALA A 315 -0.75 -10.80 -20.88
CA ALA A 315 -1.74 -11.68 -21.51
C ALA A 315 -1.54 -11.83 -23.04
N ASP A 316 -0.57 -11.13 -23.66
CA ASP A 316 -0.43 -11.10 -25.13
C ASP A 316 -0.21 -12.49 -25.72
N PHE A 317 0.68 -13.29 -25.13
CA PHE A 317 0.93 -14.65 -25.61
C PHE A 317 -0.33 -15.54 -25.51
N SER A 318 -1.06 -15.49 -24.40
CA SER A 318 -2.31 -16.24 -24.27
C SER A 318 -3.36 -15.77 -25.27
N ASN A 319 -3.44 -14.46 -25.53
CA ASN A 319 -4.37 -13.91 -26.52
C ASN A 319 -4.03 -14.39 -27.94
N ARG A 320 -2.75 -14.40 -28.32
CA ARG A 320 -2.27 -14.96 -29.59
C ARG A 320 -2.58 -16.45 -29.74
N VAL A 321 -2.43 -17.23 -28.66
CA VAL A 321 -2.81 -18.65 -28.66
C VAL A 321 -4.32 -18.82 -28.90
N LEU A 322 -5.16 -17.99 -28.27
CA LEU A 322 -6.61 -18.00 -28.52
C LEU A 322 -6.95 -17.67 -29.97
N SER A 323 -6.35 -16.61 -30.55
CA SER A 323 -6.51 -16.26 -31.96
C SER A 323 -6.05 -17.39 -32.89
N ALA A 324 -4.89 -17.98 -32.62
CA ALA A 324 -4.35 -19.10 -33.40
C ALA A 324 -5.28 -20.32 -33.34
N LEU A 325 -5.82 -20.67 -32.17
CA LEU A 325 -6.76 -21.78 -32.04
C LEU A 325 -8.04 -21.51 -32.84
N ARG A 326 -8.66 -20.33 -32.68
CA ARG A 326 -9.85 -19.92 -33.45
C ARG A 326 -9.62 -20.01 -34.96
N HIS A 327 -8.44 -19.61 -35.41
CA HIS A 327 -8.04 -19.76 -36.80
C HIS A 327 -7.91 -21.23 -37.21
N GLN A 328 -7.21 -22.05 -36.43
CA GLN A 328 -6.94 -23.45 -36.78
C GLN A 328 -8.20 -24.32 -36.84
N PHE A 329 -9.13 -24.18 -35.89
CA PHE A 329 -10.34 -25.02 -35.91
C PHE A 329 -11.49 -24.43 -36.74
N GLY A 330 -11.60 -23.10 -36.82
CA GLY A 330 -12.77 -22.41 -37.37
C GLY A 330 -12.49 -21.54 -38.59
N GLY A 331 -11.23 -21.37 -38.99
CA GLY A 331 -10.84 -20.47 -40.07
C GLY A 331 -11.02 -18.98 -39.76
N HIS A 332 -11.29 -18.63 -38.49
CA HIS A 332 -11.51 -17.25 -38.05
C HIS A 332 -10.29 -16.38 -38.33
N ALA A 333 -10.49 -15.24 -39.01
CA ALA A 333 -9.44 -14.27 -39.25
C ALA A 333 -9.38 -13.27 -38.08
N GLU A 334 -8.20 -13.15 -37.46
CA GLU A 334 -7.98 -12.13 -36.43
C GLU A 334 -8.09 -10.73 -37.04
N LYS A 335 -8.86 -9.85 -36.39
CA LYS A 335 -8.95 -8.45 -36.80
C LYS A 335 -7.62 -7.74 -36.53
N PRO A 336 -7.15 -6.85 -37.43
CA PRO A 336 -5.95 -6.07 -37.17
C PRO A 336 -6.18 -5.15 -35.96
N HIS A 337 -5.14 -4.93 -35.16
CA HIS A 337 -5.18 -3.88 -34.16
C HIS A 337 -5.48 -2.53 -34.82
N PRO A 338 -6.34 -1.68 -34.23
CA PRO A 338 -6.42 -0.29 -34.63
C PRO A 338 -5.02 0.32 -34.58
N PRO A 339 -4.64 1.18 -35.54
CA PRO A 339 -3.34 1.84 -35.50
C PRO A 339 -3.19 2.58 -34.17
N GLU A 340 -2.05 2.38 -33.49
CA GLU A 340 -1.73 3.15 -32.29
C GLU A 340 -1.80 4.65 -32.63
N THR A 341 -2.72 5.37 -32.00
CA THR A 341 -2.69 6.83 -31.98
C THR A 341 -1.40 7.23 -31.30
N LYS A 342 -0.40 7.63 -32.08
CA LYS A 342 0.80 8.28 -31.58
C LYS A 342 0.38 9.56 -30.86
N GLY A 343 0.38 9.52 -29.53
CA GLY A 343 0.39 10.70 -28.67
C GLY A 343 1.76 11.36 -28.64
#